data_AF-A0A418EC70-F1
#
_entry.id   AF-A0A418EC70-F1
#
_cell.length_a   1.000
_cell.length_b   1.000
_cell.length_c   1.000
_cell.angle_alpha   90.00
_cell.angle_beta   90.00
_cell.angle_gamma   90.00
#
_symmetry.space_group_name_H-M   'P 1'
#
loop_
_entity.id
_entity.type
_entity.pdbx_description
1 polymer ?
#
loop_
_entity_poly.entity_id
_entity_poly.type
_entity_poly.pdbx_seq_one_letter_code
_entity_poly.pdbx_strand_id
1 'polypeptide(L)'
;MASHGDKGVDLEERVSYIHSNTAKDDDGYVEAKSPKDLEDGALSEGGALDLFSREAFALFMQYGAVGIMLNIIPAVQYPIFNIYLNLEGYQTTSYNVLMVIGWSFQVIFGLLSDCVPIYGYRRKSWILIGWTITMICLSVMAFSP
;
A
#
# COMPACT_ATOMS: atom_id res chain seq x y z
N MET A 1 -14.64 25.90 -66.53
CA MET A 1 -14.53 26.24 -65.09
C MET A 1 -15.83 25.79 -64.43
N ALA A 2 -15.92 24.48 -64.16
CA ALA A 2 -16.01 23.91 -62.82
C ALA A 2 -17.38 24.13 -62.15
N SER A 3 -18.30 23.18 -62.36
CA SER A 3 -19.36 22.91 -61.39
C SER A 3 -19.65 21.40 -61.40
N HIS A 4 -18.65 20.65 -60.93
CA HIS A 4 -18.70 19.20 -60.73
C HIS A 4 -18.44 18.85 -59.26
N GLY A 5 -18.58 19.81 -58.34
CA GLY A 5 -18.27 19.69 -56.92
C GLY A 5 -19.48 19.69 -55.97
N ASP A 6 -20.70 19.84 -56.48
CA ASP A 6 -21.87 20.12 -55.62
C ASP A 6 -22.73 18.88 -55.31
N LYS A 7 -22.73 17.87 -56.19
CA LYS A 7 -23.54 16.65 -56.01
C LYS A 7 -23.02 15.76 -54.89
N GLY A 8 -21.71 15.75 -54.63
CA GLY A 8 -21.14 14.94 -53.55
C GLY A 8 -21.53 15.47 -52.17
N VAL A 9 -21.59 16.80 -52.04
CA VAL A 9 -21.89 17.48 -50.77
C VAL A 9 -23.37 17.35 -50.41
N ASP A 10 -24.28 17.49 -51.40
CA ASP A 10 -25.72 17.27 -51.20
C ASP A 10 -26.03 15.77 -50.89
N LEU A 11 -25.24 14.84 -51.43
CA LEU A 11 -25.35 13.42 -51.07
C LEU A 11 -24.87 13.15 -49.64
N GLU A 12 -23.76 13.76 -49.21
CA GLU A 12 -23.27 13.64 -47.83
C GLU A 12 -24.25 14.25 -46.82
N GLU A 13 -24.84 15.41 -47.13
CA GLU A 13 -25.83 16.07 -46.28
C GLU A 13 -27.10 15.22 -46.15
N ARG A 14 -27.60 14.64 -47.26
CA ARG A 14 -28.76 13.74 -47.23
C ARG A 14 -28.49 12.41 -46.51
N VAL A 15 -27.28 11.87 -46.59
CA VAL A 15 -26.89 10.67 -45.84
C VAL A 15 -26.82 10.99 -44.33
N SER A 16 -26.29 12.17 -43.96
CA SER A 16 -26.27 12.63 -42.57
C SER A 16 -27.69 12.86 -41.99
N TYR A 17 -28.62 13.33 -42.82
CA TYR A 17 -30.01 13.54 -42.44
C TYR A 17 -30.76 12.22 -42.23
N ILE A 18 -30.53 11.22 -43.09
CA ILE A 18 -31.12 9.89 -42.91
C ILE A 18 -30.55 9.24 -41.64
N HIS A 19 -29.24 9.32 -41.40
CA HIS A 19 -28.62 8.70 -40.23
C HIS A 19 -29.06 9.34 -38.91
N SER A 20 -29.26 10.66 -38.89
CA SER A 20 -29.75 11.39 -37.71
C SER A 20 -31.25 11.21 -37.46
N ASN A 21 -32.06 10.97 -38.50
CA ASN A 21 -33.50 10.77 -38.36
C ASN A 21 -33.86 9.30 -38.05
N THR A 22 -33.02 8.33 -38.45
CA THR A 22 -33.15 6.92 -38.01
C THR A 22 -32.66 6.72 -36.55
N ALA A 23 -31.81 7.62 -36.03
CA ALA A 23 -31.32 7.57 -34.65
C ALA A 23 -32.32 8.08 -33.59
N LYS A 24 -33.55 8.47 -33.99
CA LYS A 24 -34.55 9.01 -33.06
C LYS A 24 -35.62 8.03 -32.58
N ASP A 25 -35.69 6.82 -33.13
CA ASP A 25 -36.66 5.79 -32.75
C ASP A 25 -36.01 4.46 -32.35
N ASP A 26 -34.77 4.49 -31.85
CA ASP A 26 -34.18 3.35 -31.13
C ASP A 26 -33.75 3.83 -29.75
N ASP A 27 -34.48 3.36 -28.74
CA ASP A 27 -34.23 3.56 -27.30
C ASP A 27 -32.94 2.87 -26.86
N GLY A 28 -31.81 3.29 -27.43
CA GLY A 28 -30.56 2.53 -27.41
C GLY A 28 -29.31 3.39 -27.35
N TYR A 29 -29.38 4.62 -26.84
CA TYR A 29 -28.16 5.30 -26.40
C TYR A 29 -27.66 4.61 -25.12
N VAL A 30 -26.88 3.54 -25.30
CA VAL A 30 -25.99 3.06 -24.24
C VAL A 30 -24.93 4.13 -24.10
N GLU A 31 -25.22 5.09 -23.24
CA GLU A 31 -24.22 5.93 -22.59
C GLU A 31 -23.07 4.98 -22.25
N ALA A 32 -21.95 5.11 -22.96
CA ALA A 32 -20.68 4.53 -22.55
C ALA A 32 -20.28 5.32 -21.29
N LYS A 33 -21.01 5.07 -20.20
CA LYS A 33 -20.57 5.35 -18.86
C LYS A 33 -19.17 4.81 -18.82
N SER A 34 -18.21 5.70 -18.59
CA SER A 34 -16.94 5.33 -17.96
C SER A 34 -17.26 4.19 -16.99
N PRO A 35 -16.63 3.01 -17.13
CA PRO A 35 -17.11 1.78 -16.50
C PRO A 35 -17.51 2.10 -15.07
N LYS A 36 -18.82 2.00 -14.76
CA LYS A 36 -19.36 2.39 -13.46
C LYS A 36 -18.77 1.55 -12.32
N ASP A 37 -18.10 0.45 -12.65
CA ASP A 37 -17.33 -0.40 -11.75
C ASP A 37 -15.95 0.19 -11.37
N LEU A 38 -15.56 1.36 -11.91
CA LEU A 38 -14.34 2.07 -11.49
C LEU A 38 -14.62 3.17 -10.45
N GLU A 39 -15.88 3.49 -10.17
CA GLU A 39 -16.26 4.43 -9.09
C GLU A 39 -16.45 3.74 -7.73
N ASP A 40 -16.40 2.40 -7.67
CA ASP A 40 -16.34 1.64 -6.41
C ASP A 40 -14.88 1.28 -6.03
N GLY A 41 -14.02 2.30 -6.08
CA GLY A 41 -13.07 2.60 -5.01
C GLY A 41 -12.01 1.58 -4.55
N ALA A 42 -11.76 0.44 -5.22
CA ALA A 42 -10.67 -0.45 -4.83
C ALA A 42 -9.96 -1.14 -6.01
N LEU A 43 -8.65 -0.89 -6.15
CA LEU A 43 -7.76 -1.57 -7.11
C LEU A 43 -7.32 -2.99 -6.64
N SER A 44 -8.01 -3.55 -5.65
CA SER A 44 -7.78 -4.86 -5.04
C SER A 44 -9.12 -5.40 -4.54
N GLU A 45 -9.40 -6.69 -4.71
CA GLU A 45 -10.53 -7.33 -4.02
C GLU A 45 -10.36 -7.12 -2.50
N GLY A 46 -11.36 -6.49 -1.88
CA GLY A 46 -11.33 -6.07 -0.48
C GLY A 46 -11.81 -4.63 -0.35
N GLY A 47 -13.12 -4.44 -0.14
CA GLY A 47 -13.69 -3.13 0.17
C GLY A 47 -13.09 -2.51 1.43
N ALA A 48 -13.49 -1.27 1.74
CA ALA A 48 -13.04 -0.57 2.94
C ALA A 48 -13.23 -1.46 4.19
N LEU A 49 -12.13 -1.69 4.91
CA LEU A 49 -12.15 -2.45 6.15
C LEU A 49 -12.95 -1.66 7.19
N ASP A 50 -14.01 -2.27 7.74
CA ASP A 50 -14.76 -1.65 8.81
C ASP A 50 -13.84 -1.36 10.00
N LEU A 51 -13.85 -0.12 10.48
CA LEU A 51 -12.94 0.38 11.51
C LEU A 51 -13.12 -0.37 12.84
N PHE A 52 -14.32 -0.91 13.07
CA PHE A 52 -14.65 -1.73 14.25
C PHE A 52 -14.52 -3.23 14.01
N SER A 53 -14.04 -3.65 12.83
CA SER A 53 -13.72 -5.05 12.56
C SER A 53 -12.55 -5.52 13.43
N ARG A 54 -12.56 -6.80 13.79
CA ARG A 54 -11.47 -7.49 14.48
C ARG A 54 -10.13 -7.33 13.76
N GLU A 55 -10.16 -7.26 12.43
CA GLU A 55 -8.96 -7.08 11.61
C GLU A 55 -8.37 -5.67 11.74
N ALA A 56 -9.21 -4.64 11.79
CA ALA A 56 -8.78 -3.26 12.02
C ALA A 56 -8.18 -3.09 13.42
N PHE A 57 -8.81 -3.69 14.43
CA PHE A 57 -8.26 -3.70 15.80
C PHE A 57 -6.90 -4.39 15.89
N ALA A 58 -6.71 -5.50 15.17
CA ALA A 58 -5.42 -6.18 15.10
C ALA A 58 -4.34 -5.27 14.48
N LEU A 59 -4.67 -4.50 13.43
CA LEU A 59 -3.75 -3.53 12.82
C LEU A 59 -3.43 -2.35 13.76
N PHE A 60 -4.40 -1.87 14.54
CA PHE A 60 -4.14 -0.83 15.54
C PHE A 60 -3.23 -1.34 16.67
N MET A 61 -3.50 -2.53 17.21
CA MET A 61 -2.66 -3.14 18.23
C MET A 61 -1.24 -3.42 17.72
N GLN A 62 -1.15 -3.89 16.48
CA GLN A 62 0.12 -4.07 15.77
C GLN A 62 0.93 -2.78 15.73
N TYR A 63 0.30 -1.68 15.28
CA TYR A 63 0.96 -0.39 15.16
C TYR A 63 1.33 0.19 16.54
N GLY A 64 0.46 0.02 17.54
CA GLY A 64 0.74 0.38 18.93
C GLY A 64 1.95 -0.37 19.50
N ALA A 65 2.05 -1.67 19.26
CA ALA A 65 3.18 -2.49 19.69
C ALA A 65 4.51 -2.03 19.04
N VAL A 66 4.48 -1.69 17.75
CA VAL A 66 5.65 -1.08 17.07
C VAL A 66 6.03 0.25 17.72
N GLY A 67 5.05 1.10 18.02
CA GLY A 67 5.28 2.37 18.73
C GLY A 67 5.93 2.18 20.09
N ILE A 68 5.48 1.20 20.88
CA ILE A 68 6.09 0.86 22.17
C ILE A 68 7.55 0.43 21.98
N MET A 69 7.83 -0.46 21.01
CA MET A 69 9.19 -0.93 20.75
C MET A 69 10.14 0.19 20.32
N LEU A 70 9.68 1.08 19.44
CA LEU A 70 10.45 2.24 18.99
C LEU A 70 10.80 3.21 20.12
N ASN A 71 10.05 3.23 21.22
CA ASN A 71 10.33 4.07 22.38
C ASN A 71 11.18 3.34 23.43
N ILE A 72 10.89 2.07 23.72
CA ILE A 72 11.60 1.32 24.77
C ILE A 72 13.04 1.02 24.36
N ILE A 73 13.29 0.53 23.14
CA ILE A 73 14.62 0.14 22.68
C ILE A 73 15.66 1.27 22.81
N PRO A 74 15.39 2.52 22.38
CA PRO A 74 16.32 3.63 22.63
C PRO A 74 16.33 4.10 24.09
N ALA A 75 15.21 4.06 24.81
CA ALA A 75 15.17 4.49 26.22
C ALA A 75 16.06 3.63 27.13
N VAL A 76 16.18 2.34 26.82
CA VAL A 76 17.00 1.37 27.57
C VAL A 76 18.51 1.56 27.31
N GLN A 77 18.89 2.28 26.24
CA GLN A 77 20.30 2.53 25.92
C GLN A 77 21.06 3.22 27.06
N TYR A 78 20.45 4.22 27.70
CA TYR A 78 21.09 4.97 28.77
C TYR A 78 21.42 4.11 29.99
N PRO A 79 20.47 3.41 30.64
CA PRO A 79 20.77 2.59 31.81
C PRO A 79 21.70 1.41 31.51
N ILE A 80 21.60 0.75 30.34
CA ILE A 80 22.46 -0.39 30.03
C ILE A 80 23.87 0.06 29.64
N PHE A 81 24.00 0.94 28.65
CA PHE A 81 25.31 1.23 28.07
C PHE A 81 26.08 2.28 28.88
N ASN A 82 25.40 3.30 29.45
CA ASN A 82 26.10 4.34 30.21
C ASN A 82 26.25 3.98 31.69
N ILE A 83 25.21 3.44 32.34
CA ILE A 83 25.25 3.19 33.79
C ILE A 83 25.84 1.81 34.10
N TYR A 84 25.38 0.75 33.43
CA TYR A 84 25.83 -0.61 33.73
C TYR A 84 27.20 -0.92 33.11
N LEU A 85 27.36 -0.70 31.80
CA LEU A 85 28.61 -1.00 31.08
C LEU A 85 29.65 0.14 31.13
N ASN A 86 29.30 1.32 31.66
CA ASN A 86 30.17 2.50 31.73
C ASN A 86 30.85 2.85 30.40
N LEU A 87 30.13 2.68 29.28
CA LEU A 87 30.65 2.96 27.95
C LEU A 87 30.72 4.45 27.70
N GLU A 88 31.73 4.85 26.92
CA GLU A 88 31.97 6.24 26.58
C GLU A 88 30.94 6.73 25.55
N GLY A 89 30.65 8.04 25.53
CA GLY A 89 29.60 8.61 24.69
C GLY A 89 29.70 8.23 23.21
N TYR A 90 30.93 8.09 22.69
CA TYR A 90 31.19 7.65 21.31
C TYR A 90 30.61 6.25 21.01
N GLN A 91 30.75 5.29 21.93
CA GLN A 91 30.25 3.92 21.75
C GLN A 91 28.72 3.88 21.78
N THR A 92 28.10 4.76 22.57
CA THR A 92 26.63 4.88 22.64
C THR A 92 26.04 5.54 21.39
N THR A 93 26.82 6.39 20.70
CA THR A 93 26.43 6.94 19.40
C THR A 93 26.39 5.84 18.32
N SER A 94 27.33 4.90 18.35
CA SER A 94 27.34 3.77 17.40
C SER A 94 26.05 2.93 17.49
N TYR A 95 25.49 2.74 18.68
CA TYR A 95 24.20 2.06 18.86
C TYR A 95 23.05 2.78 18.15
N ASN A 96 22.98 4.11 18.24
CA ASN A 96 21.96 4.89 17.53
C ASN A 96 22.07 4.74 16.01
N VAL A 97 23.29 4.76 15.49
CA VAL A 97 23.54 4.56 14.06
C VAL A 97 23.06 3.17 13.61
N LEU A 98 23.32 2.12 14.40
CA LEU A 98 22.82 0.77 14.11
C LEU A 98 21.29 0.68 14.06
N MET A 99 20.58 1.37 14.96
CA MET A 99 19.12 1.45 14.92
C MET A 99 18.61 2.12 13.63
N VAL A 100 19.23 3.23 13.22
CA VAL A 100 18.85 3.97 12.01
C VAL A 100 19.12 3.16 10.74
N ILE A 101 20.24 2.42 10.69
CA ILE A 101 20.53 1.48 9.61
C ILE A 101 19.46 0.39 9.54
N GLY A 102 19.02 -0.13 10.68
CA GLY A 102 17.88 -1.05 10.78
C GLY A 102 16.62 -0.54 10.07
N TRP A 103 16.32 0.74 10.25
CA TRP A 103 15.17 1.40 9.62
C TRP A 103 15.28 1.48 8.08
N SER A 104 16.51 1.54 7.56
CA SER A 104 16.76 1.57 6.11
C SER A 104 16.40 0.26 5.41
N PHE A 105 16.44 -0.87 6.11
CA PHE A 105 16.08 -2.18 5.54
C PHE A 105 14.58 -2.34 5.28
N GLN A 106 13.73 -1.45 5.79
CA GLN A 106 12.28 -1.52 5.58
C GLN A 106 11.91 -1.56 4.09
N VAL A 107 12.66 -0.86 3.22
CA VAL A 107 12.42 -0.86 1.77
C VAL A 107 12.64 -2.25 1.17
N ILE A 108 13.69 -2.96 1.60
CA ILE A 108 14.01 -4.30 1.11
C ILE A 108 12.94 -5.29 1.55
N PHE A 109 12.55 -5.26 2.82
CA PHE A 109 11.47 -6.11 3.32
C PHE A 109 10.11 -5.78 2.71
N GLY A 110 9.86 -4.50 2.40
CA GLY A 110 8.69 -4.06 1.66
C GLY A 110 8.64 -4.70 0.28
N LEU A 111 9.73 -4.60 -0.48
CA LEU A 111 9.85 -5.20 -1.81
C LEU A 111 9.72 -6.73 -1.77
N LEU A 112 10.37 -7.40 -0.81
CA LEU A 112 10.23 -8.85 -0.64
C LEU A 112 8.78 -9.27 -0.33
N SER A 113 8.07 -8.50 0.51
CA SER A 113 6.68 -8.78 0.85
C SER A 113 5.71 -8.58 -0.32
N ASP A 114 6.07 -7.71 -1.26
CA ASP A 114 5.28 -7.45 -2.47
C ASP A 114 5.50 -8.52 -3.55
N CYS A 115 6.72 -9.03 -3.69
CA CYS A 115 7.09 -9.98 -4.74
C CYS A 115 6.83 -11.45 -4.38
N VAL A 116 6.84 -11.83 -3.09
CA VAL A 116 6.71 -13.23 -2.65
C VAL A 116 5.45 -13.43 -1.79
N PRO A 117 4.32 -13.85 -2.39
CA PRO A 117 3.14 -14.25 -1.63
C PRO A 117 3.39 -15.58 -0.93
N ILE A 118 3.33 -15.59 0.40
CA ILE A 118 3.50 -16.80 1.22
C ILE A 118 2.10 -17.35 1.56
N TYR A 119 1.81 -18.58 1.11
CA TYR A 119 0.54 -19.29 1.37
C TYR A 119 -0.74 -18.53 0.97
N GLY A 120 -0.68 -17.68 -0.06
CA GLY A 120 -1.83 -16.91 -0.53
C GLY A 120 -2.15 -15.64 0.28
N TYR A 121 -1.43 -15.38 1.38
CA TYR A 121 -1.56 -14.14 2.16
C TYR A 121 -0.32 -13.24 1.96
N ARG A 122 -0.51 -12.06 1.38
CA ARG A 122 0.60 -11.14 1.04
C ARG A 122 1.16 -10.36 2.23
N ARG A 123 0.34 -9.86 3.15
CA ARG A 123 0.83 -9.00 4.28
C ARG A 123 0.78 -9.68 5.65
N LYS A 124 -0.23 -10.52 5.90
CA LYS A 124 -0.45 -11.19 7.20
C LYS A 124 0.71 -12.12 7.58
N SER A 125 1.18 -12.94 6.64
CA SER A 125 2.30 -13.88 6.85
C SER A 125 3.61 -13.15 7.17
N TRP A 126 3.90 -12.04 6.48
CA TRP A 126 5.13 -11.27 6.68
C TRP A 126 5.16 -10.53 8.02
N ILE A 127 4.01 -10.04 8.50
CA ILE A 127 3.91 -9.46 9.85
C ILE A 127 4.23 -10.51 10.91
N LEU A 128 3.67 -11.72 10.80
CA LEU A 128 3.92 -12.80 11.76
C LEU A 128 5.41 -13.20 11.77
N ILE A 129 6.03 -13.37 10.60
CA ILE A 129 7.46 -13.68 10.50
C ILE A 129 8.29 -12.58 11.19
N GLY A 130 8.00 -11.31 10.93
CA GLY A 130 8.67 -10.18 11.58
C GLY A 130 8.60 -10.26 13.11
N TRP A 131 7.43 -10.53 13.68
CA TRP A 131 7.29 -10.68 15.13
C TRP A 131 7.98 -11.90 15.70
N THR A 132 7.98 -13.04 14.99
CA THR A 132 8.70 -14.22 15.47
C THR A 132 10.20 -13.94 15.57
N ILE A 133 10.77 -13.25 14.59
CA ILE A 133 12.18 -12.82 14.61
C ILE A 133 12.42 -11.86 15.78
N THR A 134 11.56 -10.85 15.96
CA THR A 134 11.66 -9.92 17.10
C THR A 134 11.60 -10.64 18.44
N MET A 135 10.68 -11.59 18.60
CA MET A 135 10.55 -12.40 19.83
C MET A 135 11.81 -13.21 20.10
N ILE A 136 12.41 -13.82 19.08
CA ILE A 136 13.66 -14.57 19.21
C ILE A 136 14.79 -13.62 19.61
N CYS A 137 14.97 -12.49 18.93
CA CYS A 137 16.00 -11.51 19.25
C CYS A 137 15.87 -10.97 20.69
N LEU A 138 14.67 -10.60 21.10
CA LEU A 138 14.40 -10.12 22.46
C LEU A 138 14.63 -11.22 23.51
N SER A 139 14.26 -12.47 23.20
CA SER A 139 14.52 -13.60 24.09
C SER A 139 16.02 -13.84 24.25
N VAL A 140 16.78 -13.78 23.16
CA VAL A 140 18.25 -13.87 23.21
C VAL A 140 18.82 -12.73 24.05
N MET A 141 18.37 -11.49 23.87
CA MET A 141 18.83 -10.38 24.70
C MET A 141 18.45 -10.53 26.19
N ALA A 142 17.28 -11.10 26.48
CA ALA A 142 16.80 -11.26 27.85
C ALA A 142 17.49 -12.41 28.59
N PHE A 143 17.86 -13.48 27.90
CA PHE A 143 18.48 -14.67 28.48
C PHE A 143 19.99 -14.78 28.23
N SER A 144 20.56 -13.97 27.34
CA SER A 144 22.01 -13.84 27.22
C SER A 144 22.52 -13.04 28.42
N PRO A 145 23.43 -13.61 29.22
CA PRO A 145 24.12 -12.87 30.27
C PRO A 145 25.01 -11.75 29.71
#